data_AF-A0AAV2UXQ6-F1
#
_entry.id   AF-A0AAV2UXQ6-F1
#
_cell.length_a   1.000
_cell.length_b   1.000
_cell.length_c   1.000
_cell.angle_alpha   90.00
_cell.angle_beta   90.00
_cell.angle_gamma   90.00
#
_symmetry.space_group_name_H-M   'P 1'
#
loop_
_entity.id
_entity.type
_entity.pdbx_description
1 polymer ?
#
loop_
_entity_poly.entity_id
_entity_poly.type
_entity_poly.pdbx_seq_one_letter_code
_entity_poly.pdbx_strand_id
1 'polypeptide(L)'
;MSITDLADILNGYFSWNKSRIEFFATMLISLIKVRTVNLTEIACGFSSPAKQDSRYTRIKRFFREFKIDFSSVSVWVIHCFGLSGQTLYLSMDRTNWR
;
A
#
# COMPACT_ATOMS: atom_id res chain seq x y z
N MET A 1 -4.06 -14.17 6.44
CA MET A 1 -2.82 -13.39 6.35
C MET A 1 -2.85 -12.34 7.45
N SER A 2 -1.91 -12.43 8.39
CA SER A 2 -1.75 -11.42 9.45
C SER A 2 -1.14 -10.14 8.86
N ILE A 3 -1.27 -9.01 9.57
CA ILE A 3 -0.60 -7.75 9.19
C ILE A 3 0.92 -7.94 9.18
N THR A 4 1.43 -8.73 10.14
CA THR A 4 2.85 -9.05 10.29
C THR A 4 3.36 -9.84 9.09
N ASP A 5 2.62 -10.87 8.65
CA ASP A 5 3.04 -11.69 7.51
C ASP A 5 3.19 -10.85 6.24
N LEU A 6 2.21 -9.96 6.00
CA LEU A 6 2.25 -9.05 4.85
C LEU A 6 3.38 -8.02 5.00
N ALA A 7 3.61 -7.50 6.21
CA ALA A 7 4.70 -6.58 6.48
C ALA A 7 6.07 -7.24 6.18
N ASP A 8 6.28 -8.49 6.60
CA ASP A 8 7.52 -9.22 6.36
C ASP A 8 7.75 -9.47 4.87
N ILE A 9 6.71 -9.87 4.13
CA ILE A 9 6.78 -10.01 2.67
C ILE A 9 7.16 -8.68 2.02
N LEU A 10 6.47 -7.59 2.38
CA LEU A 10 6.70 -6.26 1.81
C LEU A 10 8.11 -5.75 2.13
N ASN A 11 8.63 -5.98 3.33
CA ASN A 11 9.97 -5.55 3.73
C ASN A 11 11.08 -6.24 2.91
N GLY A 12 10.82 -7.42 2.36
CA GLY A 12 11.72 -8.10 1.41
C GLY A 12 11.88 -7.35 0.08
N TYR A 13 10.89 -6.55 -0.32
CA TYR A 13 10.92 -5.75 -1.55
C TYR A 13 11.19 -4.27 -1.29
N PHE A 14 10.75 -3.77 -0.15
CA PHE A 14 10.83 -2.36 0.22
C PHE A 14 11.79 -2.19 1.40
N SER A 15 12.91 -1.52 1.18
CA SER A 15 13.88 -1.19 2.24
C SER A 15 13.42 -0.02 3.11
N TRP A 16 12.15 0.01 3.53
CA TRP A 16 11.60 1.08 4.35
C TRP A 16 11.82 0.80 5.84
N ASN A 17 11.64 1.83 6.68
CA ASN A 17 11.61 1.62 8.12
C ASN A 17 10.44 0.69 8.51
N LYS A 18 10.67 -0.20 9.49
CA LYS A 18 9.68 -1.15 10.01
C LYS A 18 8.30 -0.53 10.27
N SER A 19 8.25 0.63 10.94
CA SER A 19 6.98 1.30 11.25
C SER A 19 6.19 1.75 10.01
N ARG A 20 6.89 2.07 8.91
CA ARG A 20 6.28 2.44 7.63
C ARG A 20 5.75 1.22 6.91
N ILE A 21 6.49 0.10 6.92
CA ILE A 21 6.04 -1.16 6.34
C ILE A 21 4.81 -1.70 7.07
N GLU A 22 4.82 -1.74 8.41
CA GLU A 22 3.67 -2.18 9.20
C GLU A 22 2.43 -1.31 8.95
N PHE A 23 2.63 0.02 8.86
CA PHE A 23 1.56 0.93 8.48
C PHE A 23 1.04 0.65 7.07
N PHE A 24 1.93 0.48 6.09
CA PHE A 24 1.57 0.24 4.71
C PHE A 24 0.81 -1.08 4.54
N ALA A 25 1.25 -2.15 5.21
CA ALA A 25 0.53 -3.43 5.27
C ALA A 25 -0.88 -3.26 5.86
N THR A 26 -1.01 -2.52 6.97
CA THR A 26 -2.32 -2.20 7.58
C THR A 26 -3.22 -1.43 6.61
N MET A 27 -2.65 -0.45 5.91
CA MET A 27 -3.36 0.38 4.94
C MET A 27 -3.82 -0.44 3.73
N LEU A 28 -2.98 -1.30 3.16
CA LEU A 28 -3.31 -2.20 2.05
C LEU A 28 -4.44 -3.17 2.43
N ILE A 29 -4.36 -3.80 3.59
CA ILE A 29 -5.42 -4.69 4.07
C ILE A 29 -6.73 -3.92 4.22
N SER A 30 -6.67 -2.69 4.72
CA SER A 30 -7.86 -1.85 4.89
C SER A 30 -8.44 -1.43 3.55
N LEU A 31 -7.60 -1.04 2.58
CA LEU A 31 -7.97 -0.73 1.20
C LEU A 31 -8.72 -1.90 0.55
N ILE A 32 -8.21 -3.12 0.71
CA ILE A 32 -8.85 -4.35 0.19
C ILE A 32 -10.20 -4.60 0.88
N LYS A 33 -10.28 -4.42 2.21
CA LYS A 33 -11.52 -4.61 2.97
C LYS A 33 -12.62 -3.63 2.55
N VAL A 34 -12.29 -2.35 2.41
CA VAL A 34 -13.29 -1.31 2.12
C VAL A 34 -13.54 -1.09 0.64
N ARG A 35 -12.64 -1.57 -0.24
CA ARG A 35 -12.77 -1.54 -1.70
C ARG A 35 -12.95 -0.13 -2.27
N THR A 36 -12.31 0.87 -1.65
CA THR A 36 -12.36 2.27 -2.08
C THR A 36 -11.06 2.98 -1.72
N VAL A 37 -10.68 3.96 -2.52
CA VAL A 37 -9.51 4.84 -2.29
C VAL A 37 -9.84 6.02 -1.35
N ASN A 38 -11.09 6.15 -0.90
CA ASN A 38 -11.47 7.20 0.04
C ASN A 38 -10.75 7.01 1.39
N LEU A 39 -9.90 7.96 1.77
CA LEU A 39 -9.07 7.85 2.98
C LEU A 39 -9.88 7.75 4.28
N THR A 40 -11.09 8.33 4.32
CA THR A 40 -12.00 8.23 5.47
C THR A 40 -12.53 6.81 5.63
N GLU A 41 -12.92 6.19 4.53
CA GLU A 41 -13.36 4.78 4.50
C GLU A 41 -12.20 3.83 4.81
N ILE A 42 -11.01 4.09 4.24
CA ILE A 42 -9.80 3.32 4.57
C ILE A 42 -9.52 3.40 6.07
N ALA A 43 -9.66 4.57 6.69
CA ALA A 43 -9.49 4.71 8.14
C ALA A 43 -10.49 3.87 8.95
N CYS A 44 -11.71 3.64 8.46
CA CYS A 44 -12.68 2.72 9.08
C CYS A 44 -12.19 1.27 9.06
N GLY A 45 -11.53 0.83 7.98
CA GLY A 45 -11.06 -0.56 7.79
C GLY A 45 -9.90 -1.00 8.69
N PHE A 46 -9.25 -0.06 9.39
CA PHE A 46 -8.11 -0.32 10.26
C PHE A 46 -8.55 -1.06 11.54
N SER A 47 -7.94 -2.21 11.81
CA SER A 47 -8.13 -2.94 13.07
C SER A 47 -7.25 -2.36 14.18
N SER A 48 -7.65 -1.20 14.73
CA SER A 48 -6.91 -0.48 15.78
C SER A 48 -7.87 0.18 16.76
N PRO A 49 -7.53 0.24 18.08
CA PRO A 49 -8.35 0.92 19.08
C PRO A 49 -8.30 2.46 18.97
N ALA A 50 -7.46 3.00 18.08
CA ALA A 50 -7.34 4.45 17.90
C ALA A 50 -8.61 5.08 17.30
N LYS A 51 -8.88 6.33 17.67
CA LYS A 51 -9.97 7.14 17.08
C LYS A 51 -9.84 7.17 15.56
N GLN A 52 -10.98 7.17 14.85
CA GLN A 52 -11.02 7.23 13.39
C GLN A 52 -10.24 8.45 12.85
N ASP A 53 -10.38 9.62 13.48
CA ASP A 53 -9.65 10.83 13.09
C ASP A 53 -8.12 10.68 13.21
N SER A 54 -7.66 9.96 14.24
CA SER A 54 -6.23 9.65 14.41
C SER A 54 -5.73 8.73 13.30
N ARG A 55 -6.52 7.72 12.93
CA ARG A 55 -6.21 6.80 11.82
C ARG A 55 -6.18 7.54 10.48
N TYR A 56 -7.18 8.36 10.20
CA TYR A 56 -7.24 9.23 9.03
C TYR A 56 -6.04 10.17 8.95
N THR A 57 -5.69 10.81 10.06
CA THR A 57 -4.51 11.68 10.14
C THR A 57 -3.21 10.92 9.88
N ARG A 58 -3.08 9.69 10.39
CA ARG A 58 -1.92 8.83 10.12
C ARG A 58 -1.77 8.52 8.63
N ILE A 59 -2.87 8.25 7.92
CA ILE A 59 -2.86 8.03 6.48
C ILE A 59 -2.39 9.28 5.73
N LYS A 60 -2.95 10.45 6.05
CA LYS A 60 -2.51 11.71 5.46
C LYS A 60 -1.03 12.00 5.71
N ARG A 61 -0.55 11.79 6.94
CA ARG A 61 0.87 11.98 7.29
C ARG A 61 1.77 11.05 6.51
N PHE A 62 1.40 9.78 6.36
CA PHE A 62 2.18 8.84 5.57
C PHE A 62 2.38 9.35 4.13
N PHE A 63 1.31 9.67 3.41
CA PHE A 63 1.45 10.16 2.03
C PHE A 63 2.11 11.54 1.91
N ARG A 64 1.98 12.39 2.94
CA ARG A 64 2.60 13.71 2.95
C ARG A 64 4.11 13.66 3.24
N GLU A 65 4.53 12.78 4.14
CA GLU A 65 5.89 12.78 4.70
C GLU A 65 6.75 11.67 4.11
N PHE A 66 6.15 10.67 3.46
CA PHE A 66 6.85 9.54 2.88
C PHE A 66 6.69 9.50 1.36
N LYS A 67 7.79 9.76 0.66
CA LYS A 67 7.87 9.59 -0.79
C LYS A 67 8.07 8.12 -1.13
N ILE A 68 7.09 7.54 -1.79
CA ILE A 68 7.15 6.17 -2.31
C ILE A 68 7.98 6.19 -3.60
N ASP A 69 8.99 5.31 -3.67
CA ASP A 69 9.70 5.05 -4.92
C ASP A 69 8.90 4.08 -5.79
N PHE A 70 8.31 4.61 -6.87
CA PHE A 70 7.52 3.81 -7.80
C PHE A 70 8.36 2.80 -8.59
N SER A 71 9.68 2.97 -8.67
CA SER A 71 10.57 1.96 -9.28
C SER A 71 10.56 0.69 -8.43
N SER A 72 10.76 0.82 -7.12
CA SER A 72 10.61 -0.28 -6.16
C SER A 72 9.22 -0.92 -6.20
N VAL A 73 8.16 -0.11 -6.31
CA VAL A 73 6.78 -0.62 -6.45
C VAL A 73 6.62 -1.42 -7.74
N SER A 74 7.17 -0.95 -8.86
CA SER A 74 7.07 -1.65 -10.14
C SER A 74 7.77 -3.02 -10.11
N VAL A 75 8.96 -3.10 -9.50
CA VAL A 75 9.68 -4.36 -9.29
C VAL A 75 8.85 -5.31 -8.44
N TRP A 76 8.31 -4.83 -7.32
CA TRP A 76 7.41 -5.61 -6.46
C TRP A 76 6.19 -6.14 -7.22
N VAL A 77 5.52 -5.31 -8.02
CA VAL A 77 4.37 -5.73 -8.84
C VAL A 77 4.77 -6.83 -9.84
N ILE A 78 5.90 -6.69 -10.54
CA ILE A 78 6.40 -7.72 -11.46
C ILE A 78 6.60 -9.06 -10.74
N HIS A 79 7.20 -9.04 -9.55
CA HIS A 79 7.38 -10.25 -8.74
C HIS A 79 6.04 -10.83 -8.24
N CYS A 80 5.14 -9.98 -7.75
CA CYS A 80 3.83 -10.40 -7.22
C CYS A 80 2.98 -11.14 -8.26
N PHE A 81 3.04 -10.71 -9.52
CA PHE A 81 2.29 -11.35 -10.61
C PHE A 81 3.08 -12.44 -11.35
N GLY A 82 4.29 -12.79 -10.86
CA GLY A 82 5.13 -13.83 -11.47
C GLY A 82 5.63 -13.47 -12.87
N LEU A 83 5.70 -12.17 -13.18
CA LEU A 83 6.02 -11.65 -14.52
C LEU A 83 7.53 -11.59 -14.81
N SER A 84 8.37 -11.89 -13.81
CA SER A 84 9.83 -11.90 -13.96
C SER A 84 10.29 -12.86 -15.06
N GLY A 85 11.09 -12.35 -16.00
CA GLY A 85 11.63 -13.15 -17.12
C GLY A 85 10.62 -13.46 -18.23
N GLN A 86 9.38 -12.97 -18.13
CA GLN A 86 8.38 -13.11 -19.19
C GLN A 86 8.49 -11.97 -20.21
N THR A 87 8.02 -12.21 -21.43
CA THR A 87 7.83 -11.13 -22.41
C THR A 87 6.67 -10.25 -21.96
N LEU A 88 6.94 -8.96 -21.77
CA LEU A 88 5.94 -7.99 -21.33
C LEU A 88 5.46 -7.16 -22.51
N TYR A 89 4.14 -6.98 -22.59
CA TYR A 89 3.52 -6.06 -23.55
C TYR A 89 3.15 -4.77 -22.84
N LEU A 90 3.65 -3.65 -23.36
CA LEU A 90 3.27 -2.33 -22.86
C LEU A 90 1.92 -1.93 -23.48
N SER A 91 0.89 -1.86 -22.65
CA SER A 91 -0.39 -1.23 -23.01
C SER A 91 -0.47 0.14 -22.34
N MET A 92 -0.77 1.17 -23.11
CA MET A 92 -0.92 2.54 -22.61
C MET A 92 -2.31 3.05 -22.95
N ASP A 93 -3.05 3.43 -21.92
CA ASP A 93 -4.35 4.09 -22.04
C ASP A 93 -4.36 5.37 -21.21
N ARG A 94 -5.10 6.40 -21.65
CA ARG A 94 -5.19 7.68 -20.93
C ARG A 94 -6.40 7.66 -20.00
N THR A 95 -6.15 7.66 -18.70
CA THR A 95 -7.18 7.92 -17.69
C THR A 95 -7.20 9.39 -17.30
N ASN A 96 -8.37 10.03 -17.37
CA ASN A 96 -8.57 11.37 -16.85
C ASN A 96 -9.16 11.27 -15.43
N TRP A 97 -8.36 11.67 -14.44
CA TRP A 97 -8.78 11.71 -13.04
C TRP A 97 -9.52 13.02 -12.82
N ARG A 98 -10.86 12.96 -12.76
CA ARG A 98 -11.72 14.09 -12.36
C ARG A 98 -11.92 14.13 -10.85
#